data_AF-A0A059LBB4-F1
#
_entry.id   AF-A0A059LBB4-F1
#
_cell.length_a   1.000
_cell.length_b   1.000
_cell.length_c   1.000
_cell.angle_alpha   90.00
_cell.angle_beta   90.00
_cell.angle_gamma   90.00
#
_symmetry.space_group_name_H-M   'P 1'
#
loop_
_entity.id
_entity.type
_entity.pdbx_description
1 polymer ?
#
loop_
_entity_poly.entity_id
_entity_poly.type
_entity_poly.pdbx_seq_one_letter_code
_entity_poly.pdbx_strand_id
1 'polypeptide(L)' 'LAEEVRAQGGEVLVFSSLHASGRQLDALTGIAAVLKFPMPELEDMDISVPGHELGGEA' A
#
# COMPACT_ATOMS: atom_id res chain seq x y z
N LEU A 1 -2.12 9.11 10.31
CA LEU A 1 -1.95 7.71 9.85
C LEU A 1 -0.66 7.06 10.36
N ALA A 2 0.53 7.42 9.86
CA ALA A 2 1.79 6.77 10.27
C ALA A 2 2.08 6.89 11.78
N GLU A 3 1.87 8.07 12.35
CA GLU A 3 2.02 8.33 13.79
C GLU A 3 1.02 7.54 14.64
N GLU A 4 -0.20 7.34 14.15
CA GLU A 4 -1.24 6.56 14.84
C GLU A 4 -0.91 5.06 14.84
N VAL A 5 -0.39 4.54 13.72
CA VAL A 5 0.10 3.15 13.64
C VAL A 5 1.24 2.94 14.63
N ARG A 6 2.18 3.90 14.73
CA ARG A 6 3.26 3.85 15.73
C ARG A 6 2.73 3.90 17.16
N ALA A 7 1.76 4.76 17.45
CA ALA A 7 1.13 4.87 18.76
C ALA A 7 0.38 3.58 19.18
N GLN A 8 -0.18 2.85 18.21
CA GLN A 8 -0.84 1.55 18.41
C GLN A 8 0.17 0.37 18.48
N GLY A 9 1.48 0.65 18.46
CA GLY A 9 2.53 -0.37 18.50
C GLY A 9 2.70 -1.14 17.19
N GLY A 10 2.36 -0.52 16.06
CA GLY A 10 2.65 -0.99 14.71
C GLY A 10 3.98 -0.43 14.19
N GLU A 11 4.68 -1.22 13.37
CA GLU A 11 5.90 -0.79 12.71
C GLU A 11 5.57 -0.04 11.42
N VAL A 12 6.23 1.10 11.20
CA VAL A 12 6.06 1.90 9.97
C VAL A 12 7.40 2.04 9.27
N LEU A 13 7.49 1.46 8.08
CA LEU A 13 8.64 1.50 7.19
C LEU A 13 8.34 2.45 6.02
N VAL A 14 9.26 3.37 5.74
CA VAL A 14 9.16 4.31 4.61
C VAL A 14 10.15 3.88 3.54
N PHE A 15 9.63 3.46 2.38
CA PHE A 15 10.44 3.09 1.23
C PHE A 15 10.62 4.29 0.30
N SER A 16 11.85 4.51 -0.18
CA SER A 16 12.10 5.55 -1.19
C SER A 16 11.64 5.07 -2.57
N SER A 17 10.88 5.91 -3.28
CA SER A 17 10.37 5.64 -4.64
C SER A 17 11.44 5.38 -5.70
N LEU A 18 12.71 5.69 -5.40
CA LEU A 18 13.88 5.48 -6.27
C LEU A 18 14.48 4.07 -6.17
N HIS A 19 14.13 3.30 -5.14
CA HIS A 19 14.64 1.94 -4.96
C HIS A 19 13.66 0.90 -5.54
N ALA A 20 14.15 -0.28 -5.93
CA ALA A 20 13.30 -1.33 -6.52
C ALA A 20 12.11 -1.70 -5.62
N SER A 21 12.30 -1.70 -4.30
CA SER A 21 11.25 -1.92 -3.30
C SER A 21 10.20 -0.81 -3.27
N GLY A 22 10.58 0.45 -3.50
CA GLY A 22 9.64 1.56 -3.60
C GLY A 22 8.83 1.54 -4.88
N ARG A 23 9.45 1.21 -6.03
CA ARG A 23 8.73 1.08 -7.32
C ARG A 23 7.70 -0.04 -7.31
N GLN A 24 8.03 -1.17 -6.67
CA GLN A 24 7.10 -2.29 -6.56
C GLN A 24 5.91 -1.97 -5.63
N LEU A 25 6.16 -1.19 -4.58
CA LEU A 25 5.09 -0.68 -3.71
C LEU A 25 4.20 0.35 -4.43
N ASP A 26 4.81 1.25 -5.20
CA ASP A 26 4.13 2.27 -6.02
C ASP A 26 3.18 1.62 -7.05
N ALA A 27 3.63 0.54 -7.70
CA ALA A 27 2.81 -0.23 -8.65
C ALA A 27 1.58 -0.89 -8.02
N LEU A 28 1.57 -1.10 -6.69
CA LEU A 28 0.42 -1.63 -5.97
C LEU A 28 -0.56 -0.53 -5.55
N THR A 29 -0.05 0.62 -5.09
CA THR A 29 -0.75 1.90 -4.78
C THR A 29 0.20 2.95 -4.15
N GLY A 30 1.41 2.54 -3.77
CA GLY A 30 2.35 3.34 -2.97
C GLY A 30 2.23 3.11 -1.46
N ILE A 31 1.20 2.40 -0.98
CA ILE A 31 0.95 2.13 0.43
C ILE A 31 0.56 0.66 0.63
N ALA A 32 1.15 0.00 1.62
CA ALA A 32 0.76 -1.34 2.03
C ALA A 32 0.84 -1.47 3.56
N ALA A 33 0.00 -2.33 4.12
CA ALA A 33 -0.01 -2.63 5.54
C ALA A 33 -0.15 -4.15 5.74
N VAL A 34 0.56 -4.69 6.73
CA VAL A 34 0.42 -6.08 7.16
C VAL A 34 -0.36 -6.10 8.46
N LEU A 35 -1.48 -6.83 8.46
CA LEU A 35 -2.39 -6.90 9.61
C LEU A 35 -2.02 -8.07 10.52
N LYS A 36 -2.20 -7.89 11.82
CA LYS A 36 -1.96 -8.94 12.85
C LYS A 36 -3.04 -10.03 12.83
N PHE A 37 -4.21 -9.70 12.32
CA PHE A 37 -5.36 -10.59 12.21
C PHE A 37 -5.97 -10.47 10.81
N PRO A 38 -6.54 -11.56 10.27
CA PRO A 38 -7.28 -11.49 9.02
C PRO A 38 -8.51 -10.59 9.20
N MET A 39 -8.75 -9.69 8.25
CA MET A 39 -9.93 -8.84 8.20
C MET A 39 -10.67 -9.09 6.87
N PRO A 40 -11.61 -10.06 6.84
CA PRO A 40 -12.31 -10.44 5.61
C PRO A 40 -13.18 -9.31 5.04
N GLU A 41 -13.66 -8.39 5.89
CA GLU A 41 -14.45 -7.22 5.48
C GLU A 41 -13.68 -6.28 4.55
N LEU A 42 -12.34 -6.29 4.60
CA LEU A 42 -11.49 -5.51 3.69
C LEU A 42 -11.43 -6.11 2.27
N GLU A 43 -11.65 -7.42 2.13
CA GLU A 43 -11.60 -8.12 0.84
C GLU A 43 -12.81 -7.76 -0.04
N ASP A 44 -13.95 -7.51 0.59
CA ASP A 44 -15.19 -7.08 -0.08
C ASP A 44 -15.24 -5.57 -0.36
N MET A 45 -14.29 -4.79 0.15
CA MET A 45 -14.20 -3.37 -0.17
C MET A 45 -13.61 -3.19 -1.57
N ASP A 46 -14.44 -2.71 -2.49
CA ASP A 46 -14.04 -2.33 -3.83
C ASP A 46 -13.10 -1.10 -3.74
N ILE A 47 -11.80 -1.38 -3.64
CA ILE A 47 -10.73 -0.39 -3.76
C ILE A 47 -10.55 -0.04 -5.24
N SER A 48 -11.61 0.48 -5.88
CA SER A 48 -11.53 1.00 -7.24
C SER A 48 -10.61 2.23 -7.24
N VAL A 49 -9.36 2.01 -7.66
CA VAL A 49 -8.35 3.04 -7.82
C VAL A 49 -8.63 3.86 -9.09
N PRO A 50 -8.94 5.16 -8.99
CA PRO A 50 -8.99 6.02 -10.16
C PRO A 50 -7.55 6.32 -10.59
N GLY A 51 -7.01 5.58 -11.59
CA GLY A 51 -5.72 5.94 -12.21
C GLY A 51 -4.81 4.81 -12.70
N HIS A 52 -5.21 3.54 -12.69
CA HIS A 52 -4.43 2.50 -13.41
C HIS A 52 -4.77 2.51 -14.90
N GLU A 53 -4.42 3.61 -15.56
CA GLU A 53 -4.24 3.65 -17.00
C GLU A 53 -2.98 2.83 -17.28
N LEU A 54 -3.17 1.55 -17.59
CA LEU A 54 -2.13 0.75 -18.23
C LEU A 54 -1.69 1.52 -19.48
N GLY A 55 -0.58 2.23 -19.35
CA GLY A 55 0.28 2.57 -20.48
C GLY A 55 0.79 1.27 -21.08
N GLY A 56 -0.07 0.60 -21.84
CA GLY A 56 0.41 -0.03 -23.05
C GLY A 56 0.93 1.09 -23.94
N GLU A 57 2.18 0.96 -24.38
CA GLU A 57 2.64 1.14 -25.76
C GLU A 57 4.17 1.29 -25.80
N ALA A 58 4.77 0.47 -26.67
CA ALA A 58 6.14 0.46 -27.23
C ALA A 58 7.31 -0.02 -26.34
#